data_AF-A0A257RP08-F1
#
_entry.id   AF-A0A257RP08-F1
#
_cell.length_a   1.000
_cell.length_b   1.000
_cell.length_c   1.000
_cell.angle_alpha   90.00
_cell.angle_beta   90.00
_cell.angle_gamma   90.00
#
_symmetry.space_group_name_H-M   'P 1'
#
loop_
_entity.id
_entity.type
_entity.pdbx_description
1 polymer ?
#
loop_
_entity_poly.entity_id
_entity_poly.type
_entity_poly.pdbx_seq_one_letter_code
_entity_poly.pdbx_strand_id
1 'polypeptide(L)'
;MAALPGFVALGEVWISELARLVPELRERFPHAPPALAADDSARHRLCEATFRAGESVSFEQPLLLVVDNVQDADETTLALLHYYGRQAGAQRTLLICVARSEDDGGREGGAFADQAREQGFAHIQRLGPLEEVSLQRVAADVLAHRGLEASAPIVQSVGRLARGNPLHATELALAIPAHDGRPSSDWLLGIADQARTAEESFEASAATRLAALSRGARGVSAALAVAARPLAEHEILAVAQLAPAEFASAVFELEAA
;
A
#
# COMPACT_ATOMS: atom_id res chain seq x y z
N MET A 1 4.50 17.36 -37.57
CA MET A 1 3.78 18.15 -36.55
C MET A 1 4.32 17.75 -35.20
N ALA A 2 4.72 18.70 -34.35
CA ALA A 2 5.10 18.40 -32.98
C ALA A 2 3.85 17.90 -32.23
N ALA A 3 3.95 16.75 -31.54
CA ALA A 3 2.87 16.27 -30.69
C ALA A 3 2.63 17.30 -29.57
N LEU A 4 1.38 17.60 -29.28
CA LEU A 4 1.04 18.47 -28.16
C LEU A 4 1.45 17.78 -26.86
N PRO A 5 1.94 18.53 -25.85
CA PRO A 5 2.21 17.96 -24.53
C PRO A 5 0.91 17.72 -23.74
N GLY A 6 0.95 16.72 -22.88
CA GLY A 6 -0.01 16.47 -21.82
C GLY A 6 -1.39 16.03 -22.32
N PHE A 7 -2.39 16.17 -21.44
CA PHE A 7 -3.76 15.73 -21.70
C PHE A 7 -4.44 16.51 -22.84
N VAL A 8 -3.88 17.62 -23.30
CA VAL A 8 -4.35 18.33 -24.49
C VAL A 8 -4.16 17.48 -25.75
N ALA A 9 -3.13 16.62 -25.77
CA ALA A 9 -2.86 15.69 -26.86
C ALA A 9 -3.85 14.53 -26.93
N LEU A 10 -4.55 14.26 -25.81
CA LEU A 10 -5.45 13.14 -25.67
C LEU A 10 -6.64 13.24 -26.63
N GLY A 11 -7.10 14.45 -26.94
CA GLY A 11 -8.32 14.70 -27.71
C GLY A 11 -9.58 14.68 -26.85
N GLU A 12 -10.56 15.52 -27.22
CA GLU A 12 -11.72 15.82 -26.37
C GLU A 12 -12.61 14.61 -26.07
N VAL A 13 -12.76 13.68 -27.03
CA VAL A 13 -13.55 12.44 -26.85
C VAL A 13 -12.99 11.58 -25.72
N TRP A 14 -11.67 11.43 -25.66
CA TRP A 14 -11.01 10.61 -24.65
C TRP A 14 -11.01 11.27 -23.28
N ILE A 15 -10.89 12.61 -23.23
CA ILE A 15 -11.08 13.39 -22.00
C ILE A 15 -12.48 13.14 -21.44
N SER A 16 -13.49 13.09 -22.32
CA SER A 16 -14.88 12.86 -21.93
C SER A 16 -15.10 11.47 -21.33
N GLU A 17 -14.48 10.43 -21.89
CA GLU A 17 -14.53 9.08 -21.33
C GLU A 17 -13.79 8.98 -20.00
N LEU A 18 -12.62 9.63 -19.86
CA LEU A 18 -11.91 9.72 -18.57
C LEU A 18 -12.69 10.45 -17.50
N ALA A 19 -13.48 11.46 -17.87
CA ALA A 19 -14.34 12.22 -16.95
C ALA A 19 -15.47 11.38 -16.32
N ARG A 20 -15.61 10.10 -16.72
CA ARG A 20 -16.44 9.11 -16.01
C ARG A 20 -15.75 8.59 -14.74
N LEU A 21 -14.43 8.48 -14.74
CA LEU A 21 -13.62 8.02 -13.61
C LEU A 21 -13.12 9.19 -12.76
N VAL A 22 -12.77 10.31 -13.40
CA VAL A 22 -12.21 11.51 -12.75
C VAL A 22 -13.08 12.71 -13.15
N PRO A 23 -14.22 12.94 -12.47
CA PRO A 23 -15.17 14.00 -12.82
C PRO A 23 -14.55 15.41 -12.89
N GLU A 24 -13.49 15.67 -12.12
CA GLU A 24 -12.73 16.91 -12.04
C GLU A 24 -12.12 17.31 -13.40
N LEU A 25 -11.91 16.34 -14.31
CA LEU A 25 -11.48 16.63 -15.68
C LEU A 25 -12.47 17.53 -16.44
N ARG A 26 -13.76 17.53 -16.08
CA ARG A 26 -14.73 18.46 -16.69
C ARG A 26 -14.48 19.91 -16.31
N GLU A 27 -13.98 20.16 -15.11
CA GLU A 27 -13.62 21.51 -14.67
C GLU A 27 -12.40 22.01 -15.44
N ARG A 28 -11.43 21.12 -15.68
CA ARG A 28 -10.20 21.45 -16.40
C ARG A 28 -10.39 21.55 -17.91
N PHE A 29 -11.31 20.77 -18.48
CA PHE A 29 -11.61 20.71 -19.91
C PHE A 29 -13.10 20.97 -20.15
N PRO A 30 -13.57 22.21 -19.93
CA PRO A 30 -15.01 22.54 -20.00
C PRO A 30 -15.60 22.45 -21.40
N HIS A 31 -14.76 22.41 -22.44
CA HIS A 31 -15.17 22.27 -23.83
C HIS A 31 -15.25 20.82 -24.31
N ALA A 32 -14.80 19.85 -23.51
CA ALA A 32 -14.94 18.45 -23.86
C ALA A 32 -16.42 18.08 -24.01
N PRO A 33 -16.82 17.31 -25.05
CA PRO A 33 -18.20 16.93 -25.24
C PRO A 33 -18.71 16.04 -24.11
N PRO A 34 -20.03 15.81 -24.01
CA PRO A 34 -20.54 14.75 -23.15
C PRO A 34 -19.96 13.38 -23.56
N ALA A 35 -19.67 12.53 -22.58
CA ALA A 35 -19.25 11.17 -22.86
C ALA A 35 -20.33 10.42 -23.66
N LEU A 36 -19.90 9.59 -24.62
CA LEU A 36 -20.81 8.80 -25.45
C LEU A 36 -21.66 7.88 -24.58
N ALA A 37 -22.92 7.65 -24.96
CA ALA A 37 -23.79 6.74 -24.23
C ALA A 37 -23.11 5.37 -23.99
N ALA A 38 -23.38 4.79 -22.82
CA ALA A 38 -22.85 3.48 -22.48
C ALA A 38 -23.48 2.43 -23.42
N ASP A 39 -22.62 1.73 -24.16
CA ASP A 39 -22.94 0.62 -25.04
C ASP A 39 -21.95 -0.52 -24.76
N ASP A 40 -22.04 -1.62 -25.52
CA ASP A 40 -21.15 -2.78 -25.35
C ASP A 40 -19.66 -2.44 -25.52
N SER A 41 -19.32 -1.32 -26.17
CA SER A 41 -17.95 -0.85 -26.38
C SER A 41 -17.47 0.17 -25.34
N ALA A 42 -18.35 0.65 -24.44
CA ALA A 42 -17.99 1.64 -23.44
C ALA A 42 -16.83 1.19 -22.55
N ARG A 43 -16.79 -0.10 -22.16
CA ARG A 43 -15.68 -0.67 -21.40
C ARG A 43 -14.36 -0.57 -22.17
N HIS A 44 -14.36 -0.88 -23.46
CA HIS A 44 -13.16 -0.78 -24.30
C HIS A 44 -12.72 0.67 -24.48
N ARG A 45 -13.65 1.60 -24.71
CA ARG A 45 -13.35 3.03 -24.80
C ARG A 45 -12.74 3.56 -23.51
N LEU A 46 -13.22 3.10 -22.35
CA LEU A 46 -12.67 3.51 -21.06
C LEU A 46 -11.23 3.01 -20.88
N CYS A 47 -10.97 1.74 -21.18
CA CYS A 47 -9.61 1.20 -21.14
C CYS A 47 -8.65 1.96 -22.06
N GLU A 48 -9.09 2.26 -23.28
CA GLU A 48 -8.32 3.04 -24.23
C GLU A 48 -8.09 4.48 -23.75
N ALA A 49 -9.11 5.12 -23.19
CA ALA A 49 -9.01 6.47 -22.65
C ALA A 49 -7.95 6.55 -21.54
N THR A 50 -7.96 5.58 -20.61
CA THR A 50 -6.93 5.48 -19.56
C THR A 50 -5.56 5.23 -20.15
N PHE A 51 -5.42 4.27 -21.08
CA PHE A 51 -4.14 3.97 -21.72
C PHE A 51 -3.54 5.20 -22.41
N ARG A 52 -4.33 5.91 -23.22
CA ARG A 52 -3.91 7.15 -23.88
C ARG A 52 -3.51 8.25 -22.90
N ALA A 53 -4.15 8.29 -21.72
CA ALA A 53 -3.76 9.22 -20.66
C ALA A 53 -2.36 8.89 -20.15
N GLY A 54 -2.09 7.61 -19.90
CA GLY A 54 -0.77 7.11 -19.55
C GLY A 54 0.26 7.36 -20.65
N GLU A 55 -0.11 7.14 -21.91
CA GLU A 55 0.73 7.44 -23.08
C GLU A 55 1.13 8.92 -23.11
N SER A 56 0.17 9.82 -22.93
CA SER A 56 0.40 11.28 -22.93
C SER A 56 1.39 11.70 -21.85
N VAL A 57 1.33 11.08 -20.66
CA VAL A 57 2.32 11.30 -19.59
C VAL A 57 3.67 10.69 -19.96
N SER A 58 3.67 9.44 -20.45
CA SER A 58 4.88 8.69 -20.80
C SER A 58 5.69 9.33 -21.93
N PHE A 59 5.01 10.06 -22.81
CA PHE A 59 5.61 10.82 -23.91
C PHE A 59 6.53 11.92 -23.39
N GLU A 60 6.13 12.63 -22.33
CA GLU A 60 6.94 13.68 -21.72
C GLU A 60 8.02 13.09 -20.80
N GLN A 61 7.64 12.14 -19.95
CA GLN A 61 8.51 11.57 -18.93
C GLN A 61 8.17 10.09 -18.67
N PRO A 62 9.13 9.23 -18.32
CA PRO A 62 8.84 7.83 -18.03
C PRO A 62 7.76 7.69 -16.94
N LEU A 63 6.81 6.78 -17.16
CA LEU A 63 5.69 6.54 -16.25
C LEU A 63 5.88 5.21 -15.51
N LEU A 64 5.91 5.25 -14.18
CA LEU A 64 5.81 4.06 -13.33
C LEU A 64 4.40 3.97 -12.76
N LEU A 65 3.65 2.93 -13.13
CA LEU A 65 2.36 2.61 -12.55
C LEU A 65 2.54 1.43 -11.59
N VAL A 66 2.23 1.64 -10.31
CA VAL A 66 2.23 0.60 -9.29
C VAL A 66 0.79 0.33 -8.87
N VAL A 67 0.36 -0.91 -9.03
CA VAL A 67 -0.98 -1.36 -8.65
C VAL A 67 -0.80 -2.40 -7.57
N ASP A 68 -1.13 -2.01 -6.35
CA ASP A 68 -1.07 -2.87 -5.19
C ASP A 68 -2.39 -3.65 -5.02
N ASN A 69 -2.32 -4.77 -4.31
CA ASN A 69 -3.46 -5.62 -3.97
C ASN A 69 -4.28 -6.10 -5.18
N VAL A 70 -3.60 -6.57 -6.23
CA VAL A 70 -4.29 -7.07 -7.44
C VAL A 70 -5.24 -8.24 -7.15
N GLN A 71 -5.05 -8.97 -6.04
CA GLN A 71 -6.00 -10.00 -5.62
C GLN A 71 -7.42 -9.49 -5.31
N ASP A 72 -7.56 -8.19 -5.01
CA ASP A 72 -8.84 -7.53 -4.68
C ASP A 72 -9.46 -6.83 -5.90
N ALA A 73 -8.78 -6.87 -7.05
CA ALA A 73 -9.24 -6.23 -8.28
C ALA A 73 -10.41 -7.00 -8.91
N ASP A 74 -11.44 -6.28 -9.34
CA ASP A 74 -12.55 -6.86 -10.09
C ASP A 74 -12.17 -7.18 -11.55
N GLU A 75 -13.04 -7.93 -12.25
CA GLU A 75 -12.83 -8.31 -13.66
C GLU A 75 -12.55 -7.09 -14.56
N THR A 76 -13.19 -5.96 -14.29
CA THR A 76 -13.03 -4.73 -15.09
C THR A 76 -11.64 -4.14 -14.92
N THR A 77 -11.14 -4.09 -13.68
CA THR A 77 -9.80 -3.63 -13.34
C THR A 77 -8.76 -4.57 -13.91
N LEU A 78 -8.93 -5.89 -13.77
CA LEU A 78 -8.02 -6.89 -14.35
C LEU A 78 -7.97 -6.78 -15.89
N ALA A 79 -9.11 -6.57 -16.55
CA ALA A 79 -9.16 -6.34 -18.00
C ALA A 79 -8.40 -5.06 -18.40
N LEU A 80 -8.47 -4.01 -17.57
CA LEU A 80 -7.70 -2.79 -17.78
C LEU A 80 -6.20 -3.03 -17.64
N LEU A 81 -5.76 -3.71 -16.58
CA LEU A 81 -4.34 -4.07 -16.38
C LEU A 81 -3.82 -4.95 -17.51
N HIS A 82 -4.65 -5.87 -18.01
CA HIS A 82 -4.33 -6.71 -19.16
C HIS A 82 -4.14 -5.88 -20.42
N TYR A 83 -5.03 -4.90 -20.66
CA TYR A 83 -4.93 -3.96 -21.77
C TYR A 83 -3.62 -3.15 -21.71
N TYR A 84 -3.32 -2.58 -20.54
CA TYR A 84 -2.09 -1.82 -20.30
C TYR A 84 -0.84 -2.67 -20.51
N GLY A 85 -0.78 -3.87 -19.89
CA GLY A 85 0.39 -4.73 -19.97
C GLY A 85 0.75 -5.12 -21.40
N ARG A 86 -0.27 -5.42 -22.23
CA ARG A 86 -0.06 -5.75 -23.65
C ARG A 86 0.51 -4.59 -24.47
N GLN A 87 0.26 -3.35 -24.08
CA GLN A 87 0.68 -2.17 -24.83
C GLN A 87 1.89 -1.45 -24.20
N ALA A 88 2.19 -1.71 -22.93
CA ALA A 88 3.25 -1.04 -22.17
C ALA A 88 4.63 -1.20 -22.81
N GLY A 89 4.92 -2.36 -23.44
CA GLY A 89 6.19 -2.61 -24.12
C GLY A 89 6.49 -1.67 -25.29
N ALA A 90 5.49 -0.96 -25.81
CA ALA A 90 5.65 0.04 -26.88
C ALA A 90 5.88 1.47 -26.34
N GLN A 91 5.86 1.67 -25.02
CA GLN A 91 5.85 2.99 -24.38
C GLN A 91 6.96 3.11 -23.33
N ARG A 92 7.22 4.34 -22.85
CA ARG A 92 8.12 4.59 -21.71
C ARG A 92 7.40 4.35 -20.39
N THR A 93 6.71 3.22 -20.28
CA THR A 93 5.83 2.88 -19.14
C THR A 93 6.24 1.54 -18.53
N LEU A 94 6.41 1.52 -17.21
CA LEU A 94 6.57 0.30 -16.43
C LEU A 94 5.33 0.10 -15.56
N LEU A 95 4.68 -1.06 -15.70
CA LEU A 95 3.58 -1.49 -14.85
C LEU A 95 4.09 -2.53 -13.85
N ILE A 96 3.96 -2.22 -12.55
CA ILE A 96 4.24 -3.14 -11.44
C ILE A 96 2.91 -3.50 -10.78
N CYS A 97 2.56 -4.77 -10.84
CA CYS A 97 1.42 -5.32 -10.12
C CYS A 97 1.92 -6.08 -8.89
N VAL A 98 1.41 -5.75 -7.72
CA VAL A 98 1.72 -6.44 -6.46
C VAL A 98 0.50 -7.26 -6.05
N ALA A 99 0.72 -8.54 -5.77
CA ALA A 99 -0.32 -9.48 -5.39
C ALA A 99 0.19 -10.40 -4.28
N ARG A 100 -0.73 -10.90 -3.46
CA ARG A 100 -0.44 -11.97 -2.50
C ARG A 100 -0.18 -13.29 -3.22
N SER A 101 0.68 -14.12 -2.64
CA SER A 101 0.97 -15.46 -3.16
C SER A 101 -0.29 -16.33 -3.20
N GLU A 102 -0.30 -17.30 -4.11
CA GLU A 102 -1.46 -18.08 -4.60
C GLU A 102 -2.31 -18.81 -3.53
N ASP A 103 -1.87 -18.89 -2.27
CA ASP A 103 -2.68 -19.44 -1.17
C ASP A 103 -3.77 -18.46 -0.67
N ASP A 104 -3.61 -17.15 -0.92
CA ASP A 104 -4.54 -16.07 -0.52
C ASP A 104 -5.09 -15.25 -1.70
N GLY A 105 -4.60 -15.51 -2.93
CA GLY A 105 -5.04 -14.81 -4.13
C GLY A 105 -6.39 -15.33 -4.62
N GLY A 106 -7.37 -14.45 -4.79
CA GLY A 106 -8.60 -14.81 -5.50
C GLY A 106 -8.28 -15.47 -6.85
N ARG A 107 -9.06 -16.49 -7.24
CA ARG A 107 -8.83 -17.31 -8.46
C ARG A 107 -8.55 -16.46 -9.72
N GLU A 108 -9.10 -15.25 -9.76
CA GLU A 108 -9.01 -14.30 -10.87
C GLU A 108 -7.63 -13.62 -10.98
N GLY A 109 -7.03 -13.21 -9.85
CA GLY A 109 -5.71 -12.56 -9.85
C GLY A 109 -4.58 -13.52 -10.26
N GLY A 110 -4.64 -14.77 -9.81
CA GLY A 110 -3.71 -15.83 -10.23
C GLY A 110 -3.83 -16.14 -11.73
N ALA A 111 -5.07 -16.32 -12.22
CA ALA A 111 -5.32 -16.55 -13.63
C ALA A 111 -4.85 -15.38 -14.52
N PHE A 112 -5.04 -14.14 -14.07
CA PHE A 112 -4.51 -12.96 -14.75
C PHE A 112 -2.99 -12.99 -14.88
N ALA A 113 -2.27 -13.30 -13.80
CA ALA A 113 -0.81 -13.34 -13.79
C ALA A 113 -0.28 -14.44 -14.72
N ASP A 114 -0.89 -15.63 -14.69
CA ASP A 114 -0.53 -16.73 -15.60
C ASP A 114 -0.79 -16.38 -17.06
N GLN A 115 -1.96 -15.83 -17.37
CA GLN A 115 -2.29 -15.40 -18.72
C GLN A 115 -1.31 -14.32 -19.22
N ALA A 116 -0.95 -13.35 -18.38
CA ALA A 116 -0.01 -12.29 -18.74
C ALA A 116 1.40 -12.83 -19.00
N ARG A 117 1.84 -13.82 -18.21
CA ARG A 117 3.11 -14.52 -18.41
C ARG A 117 3.10 -15.34 -19.70
N GLU A 118 2.03 -16.09 -19.97
CA GLU A 118 1.88 -16.90 -21.18
C GLU A 118 1.87 -16.06 -22.45
N GLN A 119 1.25 -14.89 -22.40
CA GLN A 119 1.22 -13.93 -23.51
C GLN A 119 2.52 -13.11 -23.64
N GLY A 120 3.51 -13.33 -22.76
CA GLY A 120 4.87 -12.81 -22.91
C GLY A 120 5.05 -11.32 -22.61
N PHE A 121 4.09 -10.68 -21.95
CA PHE A 121 4.20 -9.26 -21.58
C PHE A 121 4.36 -9.02 -20.08
N ALA A 122 4.41 -10.07 -19.26
CA ALA A 122 4.66 -9.97 -17.82
C ALA A 122 5.84 -10.85 -17.38
N HIS A 123 6.61 -10.32 -16.42
CA HIS A 123 7.59 -11.06 -15.65
C HIS A 123 7.09 -11.23 -14.22
N ILE A 124 7.02 -12.47 -13.74
CA ILE A 124 6.57 -12.78 -12.37
C ILE A 124 7.79 -12.96 -11.48
N GLN A 125 7.98 -12.04 -10.53
CA GLN A 125 8.96 -12.19 -9.47
C GLN A 125 8.26 -12.63 -8.19
N ARG A 126 8.49 -13.87 -7.76
CA ARG A 126 8.04 -14.35 -6.45
C ARG A 126 9.02 -13.86 -5.38
N LEU A 127 8.49 -13.20 -4.35
CA LEU A 127 9.27 -12.75 -3.20
C LEU A 127 9.16 -13.79 -2.09
N GLY A 128 10.30 -14.31 -1.66
CA GLY A 128 10.40 -15.22 -0.52
C GLY A 128 10.68 -14.47 0.78
N PRO A 129 10.71 -15.20 1.91
CA PRO A 129 11.15 -14.64 3.19
C PRO A 129 12.57 -14.08 3.07
N LEU A 130 12.84 -12.96 3.76
CA LEU A 130 14.19 -12.41 3.85
C LEU A 130 15.09 -13.28 4.74
N GLU A 131 16.37 -13.30 4.41
CA GLU A 131 17.38 -13.93 5.27
C GLU A 131 17.48 -13.22 6.63
N GLU A 132 17.80 -13.99 7.67
CA GLU A 132 17.91 -13.48 9.04
C GLU A 132 18.91 -12.32 9.15
N VAL A 133 20.02 -12.36 8.41
CA VAL A 133 21.01 -11.27 8.37
C VAL A 133 20.41 -9.97 7.83
N SER A 134 19.50 -10.04 6.85
CA SER A 134 18.81 -8.86 6.33
C SER A 134 17.81 -8.31 7.35
N LEU A 135 17.11 -9.18 8.08
CA LEU A 135 16.19 -8.78 9.14
C LEU A 135 16.92 -8.17 10.34
N GLN A 136 18.10 -8.70 10.67
CA GLN A 136 19.00 -8.12 11.68
C GLN A 136 19.41 -6.69 11.29
N ARG A 137 19.69 -6.43 10.01
CA ARG A 137 20.00 -5.07 9.54
C ARG A 137 18.81 -4.14 9.68
N VAL A 138 17.60 -4.57 9.29
CA VAL A 138 16.36 -3.80 9.48
C VAL A 138 16.15 -3.47 10.96
N ALA A 139 16.27 -4.47 11.85
CA ALA A 139 16.11 -4.27 13.29
C ALA A 139 17.14 -3.31 13.86
N ALA A 140 18.42 -3.44 13.48
CA ALA A 140 19.48 -2.54 13.92
C ALA A 140 19.24 -1.11 13.47
N ASP A 141 18.83 -0.90 12.22
CA ASP A 141 18.54 0.43 11.68
C ASP A 141 17.36 1.08 12.43
N VAL A 142 16.27 0.34 12.68
CA VAL A 142 15.11 0.85 13.42
C VAL A 142 15.49 1.22 14.87
N LEU A 143 16.24 0.36 15.56
CA LEU A 143 16.70 0.61 16.94
C LEU A 143 17.63 1.83 16.99
N ALA A 144 18.51 2.00 16.02
CA ALA A 144 19.39 3.16 15.92
C ALA A 144 18.60 4.46 15.69
N HIS A 145 17.56 4.46 14.85
CA HIS A 145 16.68 5.62 14.65
C HIS A 145 15.90 5.98 15.93
N ARG A 146 15.61 5.00 16.79
CA ARG A 146 15.04 5.22 18.13
C ARG A 146 16.08 5.71 19.16
N GLY A 147 17.35 5.86 18.79
CA GLY A 147 18.43 6.23 19.70
C GLY A 147 18.78 5.14 20.71
N LEU A 148 18.49 3.88 20.40
CA LEU A 148 18.73 2.75 21.29
C LEU A 148 20.05 2.05 20.99
N GLU A 149 20.83 1.75 22.04
CA GLU A 149 22.04 0.96 21.96
C GLU A 149 21.69 -0.54 22.01
N ALA A 150 21.49 -1.13 20.84
CA ALA A 150 21.17 -2.55 20.73
C ALA A 150 22.43 -3.42 20.73
N SER A 151 22.44 -4.45 21.59
CA SER A 151 23.48 -5.48 21.56
C SER A 151 23.25 -6.46 20.41
N ALA A 152 24.30 -7.13 19.93
CA ALA A 152 24.18 -8.13 18.87
C ALA A 152 23.15 -9.26 19.19
N PRO A 153 23.07 -9.78 20.43
CA PRO A 153 22.03 -10.75 20.80
C PRO A 153 20.59 -10.23 20.64
N ILE A 154 20.33 -8.96 20.93
CA ILE A 154 18.99 -8.36 20.75
C ILE A 154 18.63 -8.34 19.27
N VAL A 155 19.55 -7.85 18.43
CA VAL A 155 19.34 -7.76 16.98
C VAL A 155 19.12 -9.14 16.36
N GLN A 156 19.90 -10.14 16.79
CA GLN A 156 19.75 -11.54 16.36
C GLN A 156 18.39 -12.12 16.79
N SER A 157 17.96 -11.87 18.02
CA SER A 157 16.66 -12.34 18.52
C SER A 157 15.51 -11.73 17.73
N VAL A 158 15.55 -10.43 17.41
CA VAL A 158 14.54 -9.79 16.55
C VAL A 158 14.54 -10.42 15.16
N GLY A 159 15.71 -10.59 14.53
CA GLY A 159 15.81 -11.22 13.21
C GLY A 159 15.20 -12.62 13.16
N ARG A 160 15.44 -13.44 14.19
CA ARG A 160 14.88 -14.79 14.31
C ARG A 160 13.37 -14.77 14.51
N LEU A 161 12.86 -13.91 15.40
CA LEU A 161 11.43 -13.80 15.70
C LEU A 161 10.61 -13.23 14.53
N ALA A 162 11.26 -12.43 13.68
CA ALA A 162 10.64 -11.88 12.47
C ALA A 162 10.38 -12.92 11.37
N ARG A 163 11.05 -14.08 11.42
CA ARG A 163 10.78 -15.26 10.56
C ARG A 163 10.63 -14.94 9.07
N GLY A 164 11.54 -14.14 8.53
CA GLY A 164 11.52 -13.77 7.11
C GLY A 164 10.73 -12.52 6.78
N ASN A 165 9.95 -11.97 7.71
CA ASN A 165 9.09 -10.83 7.45
C ASN A 165 9.74 -9.51 7.94
N PRO A 166 10.12 -8.58 7.03
CA PRO A 166 10.71 -7.30 7.41
C PRO A 166 9.76 -6.41 8.22
N LEU A 167 8.45 -6.49 8.00
CA LEU A 167 7.47 -5.77 8.81
C LEU A 167 7.55 -6.24 10.25
N HIS A 168 7.63 -7.55 10.49
CA HIS A 168 7.67 -8.09 11.86
C HIS A 168 8.97 -7.72 12.57
N ALA A 169 10.11 -7.70 11.86
CA ALA A 169 11.37 -7.21 12.41
C ALA A 169 11.26 -5.74 12.83
N THR A 170 10.63 -4.92 11.98
CA THR A 170 10.38 -3.50 12.24
C THR A 170 9.48 -3.33 13.46
N GLU A 171 8.37 -4.06 13.52
CA GLU A 171 7.42 -3.98 14.64
C GLU A 171 8.01 -4.41 15.97
N LEU A 172 8.77 -5.50 16.01
CA LEU A 172 9.49 -5.92 17.21
C LEU A 172 10.51 -4.86 17.65
N ALA A 173 11.24 -4.27 16.70
CA ALA A 173 12.22 -3.22 16.97
C ALA A 173 11.57 -1.88 17.40
N LEU A 174 10.35 -1.56 16.94
CA LEU A 174 9.57 -0.41 17.39
C LEU A 174 8.93 -0.65 18.77
N ALA A 175 8.41 -1.85 19.00
CA ALA A 175 7.67 -2.20 20.20
C ALA A 175 8.55 -2.49 21.42
N ILE A 176 9.79 -2.96 21.21
CA ILE A 176 10.66 -3.38 22.31
C ILE A 176 10.85 -2.22 23.31
N PRO A 177 10.50 -2.42 24.60
CA PRO A 177 10.75 -1.45 25.65
C PRO A 177 12.25 -1.25 25.85
N ALA A 178 12.63 -0.06 26.31
CA ALA A 178 14.01 0.25 26.63
C ALA A 178 14.13 0.91 28.01
N HIS A 179 15.23 0.60 28.69
CA HIS A 179 15.63 1.22 29.95
C HIS A 179 17.05 1.77 29.78
N ASP A 180 17.25 3.05 30.12
CA ASP A 180 18.54 3.75 29.95
C ASP A 180 19.12 3.62 28.53
N GLY A 181 18.26 3.76 27.52
CA GLY A 181 18.66 3.67 26.10
C GLY A 181 18.96 2.24 25.62
N ARG A 182 18.71 1.21 26.44
CA ARG A 182 19.00 -0.19 26.09
C ARG A 182 17.72 -1.00 25.95
N PRO A 183 17.52 -1.70 24.82
CA PRO A 183 16.32 -2.53 24.64
C PRO A 183 16.28 -3.72 25.62
N SER A 184 15.07 -4.10 26.04
CA SER A 184 14.84 -5.18 27.01
C SER A 184 14.95 -6.57 26.39
N SER A 185 16.01 -7.29 26.74
CA SER A 185 16.17 -8.70 26.35
C SER A 185 15.09 -9.61 26.93
N ASP A 186 14.64 -9.35 28.17
CA ASP A 186 13.63 -10.16 28.86
C ASP A 186 12.27 -10.10 28.15
N TRP A 187 11.93 -8.95 27.58
CA TRP A 187 10.71 -8.80 26.79
C TRP A 187 10.75 -9.66 25.52
N LEU A 188 11.89 -9.68 24.81
CA LEU A 188 12.05 -10.55 23.63
C LEU A 188 12.01 -12.04 23.99
N LEU A 189 12.58 -12.43 25.14
CA LEU A 189 12.47 -13.80 25.64
C LEU A 189 11.01 -14.16 25.94
N GLY A 190 10.25 -13.26 26.56
CA GLY A 190 8.82 -13.45 26.79
C GLY A 190 8.03 -13.67 25.49
N ILE A 191 8.32 -12.90 24.43
CA ILE A 191 7.72 -13.13 23.11
C ILE A 191 8.17 -14.48 22.54
N ALA A 192 9.45 -14.82 22.62
CA ALA A 192 9.95 -16.08 22.08
C ALA A 192 9.33 -17.31 22.77
N ASP A 193 9.02 -17.21 24.06
CA ASP A 193 8.38 -18.28 24.83
C ASP A 193 6.90 -18.44 24.48
N GLN A 194 6.21 -17.34 24.20
CA GLN A 194 4.75 -17.31 23.97
C GLN A 194 4.37 -17.47 22.49
N ALA A 195 5.12 -16.86 21.58
CA ALA A 195 4.80 -16.80 20.16
C ALA A 195 5.43 -17.98 19.39
N ARG A 196 4.58 -18.92 19.00
CA ARG A 196 4.88 -20.07 18.16
C ARG A 196 4.80 -19.75 16.68
N THR A 197 4.13 -18.67 16.28
CA THR A 197 4.04 -18.19 14.89
C THR A 197 4.60 -16.76 14.72
N ALA A 198 4.79 -16.35 13.46
CA ALA A 198 5.19 -14.97 13.14
C ALA A 198 4.05 -13.98 13.46
N GLU A 199 2.81 -14.40 13.24
CA GLU A 199 1.60 -13.63 13.51
C GLU A 199 1.43 -13.37 15.00
N GLU A 200 1.59 -14.38 15.86
CA GLU A 200 1.54 -14.21 17.31
C GLU A 200 2.64 -13.24 17.82
N SER A 201 3.83 -13.27 17.19
CA SER A 201 4.92 -12.34 17.52
C SER A 201 4.56 -10.90 17.13
N PHE A 202 3.87 -10.73 15.99
CA PHE A 202 3.39 -9.44 15.50
C PHE A 202 2.24 -8.91 16.37
N GLU A 203 1.28 -9.75 16.75
CA GLU A 203 0.19 -9.36 17.63
C GLU A 203 0.73 -8.91 19.00
N ALA A 204 1.73 -9.60 19.56
CA ALA A 204 2.35 -9.22 20.81
C ALA A 204 3.08 -7.85 20.73
N SER A 205 3.81 -7.59 19.63
CA SER A 205 4.49 -6.31 19.43
C SER A 205 3.49 -5.17 19.17
N ALA A 206 2.49 -5.40 18.33
CA ALA A 206 1.41 -4.46 18.05
C ALA A 206 0.60 -4.13 19.33
N ALA A 207 0.25 -5.14 20.13
CA ALA A 207 -0.42 -4.95 21.41
C ALA A 207 0.41 -4.10 22.38
N THR A 208 1.74 -4.29 22.39
CA THR A 208 2.65 -3.48 23.20
C THR A 208 2.64 -2.01 22.76
N ARG A 209 2.71 -1.73 21.45
CA ARG A 209 2.63 -0.36 20.91
C ARG A 209 1.27 0.28 21.20
N LEU A 210 0.18 -0.43 20.94
CA LEU A 210 -1.17 0.04 21.25
C LEU A 210 -1.35 0.31 22.76
N ALA A 211 -0.74 -0.51 23.62
CA ALA A 211 -0.81 -0.30 25.07
C ALA A 211 -0.08 0.98 25.52
N ALA A 212 0.98 1.38 24.81
CA ALA A 212 1.75 2.60 25.09
C ALA A 212 1.02 3.90 24.69
N LEU A 213 0.03 3.81 23.78
CA LEU A 213 -0.77 4.95 23.37
C LEU A 213 -1.69 5.48 24.48
N SER A 214 -1.92 6.79 24.47
CA SER A 214 -2.93 7.43 25.30
C SER A 214 -4.32 6.85 25.05
N ARG A 215 -5.24 7.06 26.02
CA ARG A 215 -6.64 6.64 25.85
C ARG A 215 -7.28 7.30 24.62
N GLY A 216 -6.93 8.55 24.33
CA GLY A 216 -7.44 9.27 23.16
C GLY A 216 -6.94 8.68 21.85
N ALA A 217 -5.63 8.46 21.72
CA ALA A 217 -5.03 7.84 20.54
C ALA A 217 -5.62 6.44 20.28
N ARG A 218 -5.77 5.61 21.32
CA ARG A 218 -6.45 4.31 21.19
C ARG A 218 -7.92 4.44 20.76
N GLY A 219 -8.65 5.41 21.30
CA GLY A 219 -10.04 5.67 20.94
C GLY A 219 -10.20 6.05 19.47
N VAL A 220 -9.32 6.94 18.97
CA VAL A 220 -9.27 7.32 17.55
C VAL A 220 -8.93 6.12 16.67
N SER A 221 -7.88 5.37 17.01
CA SER A 221 -7.48 4.18 16.25
C SER A 221 -8.60 3.14 16.18
N ALA A 222 -9.27 2.86 17.31
CA ALA A 222 -10.41 1.93 17.35
C ALA A 222 -11.60 2.43 16.51
N ALA A 223 -11.93 3.72 16.57
CA ALA A 223 -13.02 4.29 15.78
C ALA A 223 -12.78 4.12 14.28
N LEU A 224 -11.55 4.40 13.81
CA LEU A 224 -11.15 4.22 12.41
C LEU A 224 -11.17 2.74 12.00
N ALA A 225 -10.62 1.86 12.83
CA ALA A 225 -10.56 0.42 12.56
C ALA A 225 -11.96 -0.20 12.41
N VAL A 226 -12.91 0.18 13.27
CA VAL A 226 -14.30 -0.33 13.22
C VAL A 226 -15.07 0.25 12.03
N ALA A 227 -14.86 1.52 11.71
CA ALA A 227 -15.61 2.17 10.63
C ALA A 227 -15.22 1.66 9.24
N ALA A 228 -13.97 1.23 9.04
CA ALA A 228 -13.44 0.75 7.77
C ALA A 228 -13.70 1.70 6.57
N ARG A 229 -13.83 3.00 6.86
CA ARG A 229 -14.05 4.08 5.87
C ARG A 229 -13.47 5.38 6.41
N PRO A 230 -13.21 6.37 5.54
CA PRO A 230 -12.94 7.73 6.00
C PRO A 230 -14.07 8.24 6.89
N LEU A 231 -13.70 8.74 8.07
CA LEU A 231 -14.58 9.42 9.00
C LEU A 231 -14.25 10.91 9.00
N ALA A 232 -15.27 11.75 9.05
CA ALA A 232 -15.07 13.16 9.33
C ALA A 232 -14.65 13.36 10.79
N GLU A 233 -13.91 14.43 11.09
CA GLU A 233 -13.40 14.72 12.43
C GLU A 233 -14.50 14.66 13.51
N HIS A 234 -15.67 15.25 13.25
CA HIS A 234 -16.79 15.24 14.19
C HIS A 234 -17.35 13.83 14.47
N GLU A 235 -17.28 12.90 13.51
CA GLU A 235 -17.66 11.50 13.72
C GLU A 235 -16.65 10.81 14.65
N ILE A 236 -15.36 11.06 14.46
CA ILE A 236 -14.29 10.49 15.29
C ILE A 236 -14.39 11.02 16.72
N LEU A 237 -14.58 12.32 16.91
CA LEU A 237 -14.77 12.93 18.22
C LEU A 237 -15.94 12.32 18.98
N ALA A 238 -17.06 12.08 18.30
CA ALA A 238 -18.24 11.47 18.88
C ALA A 238 -18.01 10.00 19.29
N VAL A 239 -17.39 9.20 18.41
CA VAL A 239 -17.14 7.76 18.67
C VAL A 239 -16.06 7.55 19.73
N ALA A 240 -14.96 8.31 19.64
CA ALA A 240 -13.85 8.23 20.58
C ALA A 240 -14.14 8.95 21.92
N GLN A 241 -15.26 9.68 22.02
CA GLN A 241 -15.65 10.49 23.17
C GLN A 241 -14.55 11.50 23.57
N LEU A 242 -13.98 12.17 22.58
CA LEU A 242 -12.88 13.12 22.76
C LEU A 242 -13.34 14.56 22.63
N ALA A 243 -12.70 15.46 23.38
CA ALA A 243 -12.79 16.88 23.10
C ALA A 243 -11.95 17.24 21.86
N PRO A 244 -12.32 18.28 21.08
CA PRO A 244 -11.54 18.72 19.91
C PRO A 244 -10.05 18.98 20.19
N ALA A 245 -9.74 19.53 21.38
CA ALA A 245 -8.37 19.80 21.79
C ALA A 245 -7.53 18.52 22.03
N GLU A 246 -8.17 17.42 22.44
CA GLU A 246 -7.51 16.13 22.68
C GLU A 246 -7.27 15.37 21.37
N PHE A 247 -8.10 15.61 20.36
CA PHE A 247 -8.01 14.94 19.07
C PHE A 247 -6.72 15.26 18.32
N ALA A 248 -6.31 16.54 18.24
CA ALA A 248 -5.06 16.90 17.60
C ALA A 248 -3.84 16.23 18.26
N SER A 249 -3.83 16.16 19.60
CA SER A 249 -2.77 15.45 20.33
C SER A 249 -2.80 13.95 20.08
N ALA A 250 -3.99 13.34 20.01
CA ALA A 250 -4.17 11.93 19.73
C ALA A 250 -3.71 11.56 18.31
N VAL A 251 -4.01 12.41 17.32
CA VAL A 251 -3.54 12.22 15.93
C VAL A 251 -2.03 12.36 15.84
N PHE A 252 -1.45 13.39 16.46
CA PHE A 252 0.01 13.57 16.47
C PHE A 252 0.72 12.39 17.14
N GLU A 253 0.17 11.87 18.23
CA GLU A 253 0.68 10.67 18.89
C GLU A 253 0.61 9.43 17.97
N LEU A 254 -0.51 9.23 17.25
CA LEU A 254 -0.65 8.13 16.29
C LEU A 254 0.30 8.25 15.08
N GLU A 255 0.58 9.45 14.62
CA GLU A 255 1.53 9.70 13.52
C GLU A 255 2.99 9.45 13.94
N ALA A 256 3.30 9.63 15.22
CA ALA A 256 4.63 9.44 15.79
C ALA A 256 4.88 8.01 16.33
N ALA A 257 3.81 7.28 16.63
CA ALA A 257 3.86 5.96 17.26
C ALA A 257 4.33 4.88 16.31
#